data_AF-A0A3A6H4C3-F1
#
_entry.id   AF-A0A3A6H4C3-F1
#
_cell.length_a   1.000
_cell.length_b   1.000
_cell.length_c   1.000
_cell.angle_alpha   90.00
_cell.angle_beta   90.00
_cell.angle_gamma   90.00
#
_symmetry.space_group_name_H-M   'P 1'
#
loop_
_entity.id
_entity.type
_entity.pdbx_description
1 polymer ?
#
loop_
_entity_poly.entity_id
_entity_poly.type
_entity_poly.pdbx_seq_one_letter_code
_entity_poly.pdbx_strand_id
1 'polypeptide(L)'
;MILNMKKRLLVLGMAIICIFGMTACGKAADESAANTLGITEEGAINYADQVLDSVRTIVDQNMQEQYAGDAVVSAALTSWTSAMEDIGEFKSITDHEVITDKDGATINVMIEGTDHNAVVEILLDSELTLTGITTNVQYSFGELMEKAALNTILGMGTVFVVLILISLLISCFVFIPKIQAAFSGKKDEDTAEPEAAVAAPVSTAAAVTEDLTDDYELVAVIAAAIAASEGAASTDGFVVRSIRRANTSKWKANY
;
A
#
# COMPACT_ATOMS: atom_id res chain seq x y z
N MET A 1 9.05 -17.91 -32.92
CA MET A 1 9.39 -18.20 -31.51
C MET A 1 10.45 -17.25 -30.91
N ILE A 2 11.42 -16.77 -31.70
CA ILE A 2 12.53 -15.90 -31.25
C ILE A 2 12.08 -14.49 -30.80
N LEU A 3 11.02 -13.93 -31.39
CA LEU A 3 10.55 -12.57 -31.06
C LEU A 3 9.91 -12.46 -29.65
N ASN A 4 9.26 -13.54 -29.18
CA ASN A 4 8.61 -13.56 -27.86
C ASN A 4 9.62 -13.77 -26.72
N MET A 5 10.74 -14.45 -26.98
CA MET A 5 11.83 -14.58 -26.01
C MET A 5 12.55 -13.26 -25.79
N LYS A 6 12.78 -12.45 -26.84
CA LYS A 6 13.39 -11.12 -26.70
C LYS A 6 12.53 -10.14 -25.89
N LYS A 7 11.20 -10.17 -26.05
CA LYS A 7 10.28 -9.35 -25.22
C LYS A 7 10.26 -9.81 -23.76
N ARG A 8 10.27 -11.12 -23.49
CA ARG A 8 10.35 -11.63 -22.11
C ARG A 8 11.71 -11.39 -21.46
N LEU A 9 12.81 -11.45 -22.21
CA LEU A 9 14.16 -11.12 -21.72
C LEU A 9 14.30 -9.63 -21.39
N LEU A 10 13.68 -8.75 -22.18
CA LEU A 10 13.72 -7.29 -21.96
C LEU A 10 12.89 -6.89 -20.72
N VAL A 11 11.72 -7.50 -20.51
CA VAL A 11 10.90 -7.29 -19.30
C VAL A 11 11.61 -7.82 -18.04
N LEU A 12 12.28 -8.97 -18.14
CA LEU A 12 13.03 -9.56 -17.01
C LEU A 12 14.31 -8.76 -16.69
N GLY A 13 14.98 -8.22 -17.72
CA GLY A 13 16.12 -7.31 -17.53
C GLY A 13 15.75 -5.96 -16.92
N MET A 14 14.59 -5.40 -17.29
CA MET A 14 14.08 -4.14 -16.70
C MET A 14 13.66 -4.33 -15.24
N ALA A 15 13.05 -5.47 -14.89
CA ALA A 15 12.73 -5.80 -13.50
C ALA A 15 13.98 -5.96 -12.62
N ILE A 16 15.06 -6.54 -13.16
CA ILE A 16 16.34 -6.69 -12.45
C ILE A 16 17.02 -5.33 -12.26
N ILE A 17 16.98 -4.43 -13.25
CA ILE A 17 17.53 -3.06 -13.13
C ILE A 17 16.76 -2.22 -12.11
N CYS A 18 15.44 -2.42 -11.98
CA CYS A 18 14.65 -1.78 -10.93
C CYS A 18 14.98 -2.28 -9.51
N ILE A 19 15.44 -3.54 -9.37
CA ILE A 19 15.83 -4.11 -8.07
C ILE A 19 17.25 -3.65 -7.67
N PHE A 20 18.15 -3.42 -8.63
CA PHE A 20 19.51 -2.92 -8.37
C PHE A 20 19.64 -1.38 -8.41
N GLY A 21 18.60 -0.65 -8.82
CA GLY A 21 18.61 0.82 -8.90
C GLY A 21 18.47 1.56 -7.56
N MET A 22 18.27 0.86 -6.43
CA MET A 22 18.06 1.46 -5.11
C MET A 22 19.29 1.41 -4.17
N THR A 23 20.47 0.98 -4.64
CA THR A 23 21.71 0.97 -3.83
C THR A 23 22.67 2.10 -4.17
N ALA A 24 22.17 3.20 -4.73
CA ALA A 24 22.96 4.40 -5.02
C ALA A 24 22.46 5.63 -4.22
N CYS A 25 22.25 5.45 -2.92
CA CYS A 25 22.54 6.50 -1.94
C CYS A 25 23.90 6.19 -1.32
N GLY A 26 24.95 6.14 -2.16
CA GLY A 26 26.31 6.28 -1.67
C GLY A 26 26.45 7.73 -1.22
N LYS A 27 26.38 7.95 0.09
CA LYS A 27 26.73 9.24 0.71
C LYS A 27 28.18 9.50 0.28
N ALA A 28 28.36 10.38 -0.69
CA ALA A 28 29.65 11.04 -0.86
C ALA A 28 29.83 11.84 0.42
N ALA A 29 30.54 11.26 1.38
CA ALA A 29 30.95 11.96 2.58
C ALA A 29 31.84 13.10 2.12
N ASP A 30 31.26 14.30 2.11
CA ASP A 30 32.01 15.53 2.05
C ASP A 30 32.80 15.60 3.36
N GLU A 31 34.07 15.21 3.32
CA GLU A 31 35.02 15.19 4.44
C GLU A 31 35.31 16.61 5.02
N SER A 32 34.55 17.64 4.63
CA SER A 32 34.76 19.03 5.01
C SER A 32 33.65 19.63 5.89
N ALA A 33 32.78 18.82 6.51
CA ALA A 33 31.75 19.30 7.46
C ALA A 33 32.17 19.21 8.94
N ALA A 34 33.46 18.99 9.22
CA ALA A 34 33.96 18.95 10.59
C ALA A 34 33.70 20.29 11.30
N ASN A 35 32.69 20.29 12.19
CA ASN A 35 32.44 21.32 13.20
C ASN A 35 31.83 22.66 12.73
N THR A 36 30.84 22.64 11.83
CA THR A 36 30.10 23.88 11.46
C THR A 36 29.29 24.46 12.63
N LEU A 37 28.85 23.62 13.56
CA LEU A 37 27.98 23.98 14.68
C LEU A 37 28.73 24.26 16.00
N GLY A 38 30.06 24.14 16.04
CA GLY A 38 30.85 24.43 17.24
C GLY A 38 30.79 23.35 18.34
N ILE A 39 30.20 22.19 18.08
CA ILE A 39 30.12 21.07 19.04
C ILE A 39 31.34 20.17 18.90
N THR A 40 32.00 19.84 20.02
CA THR A 40 33.01 18.79 20.05
C THR A 40 32.36 17.42 20.11
N GLU A 41 32.94 16.43 19.44
CA GLU A 41 32.45 15.04 19.46
C GLU A 41 32.32 14.51 20.89
N GLU A 42 33.35 14.73 21.72
CA GLU A 42 33.31 14.36 23.15
C GLU A 42 32.21 15.09 23.93
N GLY A 43 31.91 16.35 23.59
CA GLY A 43 30.82 17.11 24.21
C GLY A 43 29.45 16.54 23.83
N ALA A 44 29.26 16.17 22.56
CA ALA A 44 28.05 15.53 22.07
C ALA A 44 27.83 14.16 22.73
N ILE A 45 28.87 13.34 22.85
CA ILE A 45 28.83 12.03 23.51
C ILE A 45 28.39 12.19 24.98
N ASN A 46 29.03 13.09 25.74
CA ASN A 46 28.67 13.33 27.13
C ASN A 46 27.22 13.82 27.29
N TYR A 47 26.76 14.69 26.39
CA TYR A 47 25.37 15.14 26.37
C TYR A 47 24.41 13.97 26.10
N ALA A 48 24.72 13.12 25.13
CA ALA A 48 23.90 11.97 24.77
C ALA A 48 23.79 10.95 25.90
N ASP A 49 24.88 10.67 26.61
CA ASP A 49 24.87 9.78 27.78
C ASP A 49 23.99 10.34 28.91
N GLN A 50 24.06 11.64 29.16
CA GLN A 50 23.19 12.30 30.15
C GLN A 50 21.71 12.23 29.76
N VAL A 51 21.42 12.42 28.47
CA VAL A 51 20.05 12.30 27.95
C VAL A 51 19.54 10.86 28.12
N LEU A 52 20.35 9.87 27.74
CA LEU A 52 20.00 8.46 27.87
C LEU A 52 19.77 8.06 29.33
N ASP A 53 20.66 8.45 30.25
CA ASP A 53 20.50 8.17 31.68
C ASP A 53 19.27 8.87 32.27
N SER A 54 18.95 10.08 31.79
CA SER A 54 17.74 10.80 32.20
C SER A 54 16.48 10.07 31.74
N VAL A 55 16.44 9.65 30.46
CA VAL A 55 15.32 8.87 29.90
C VAL A 55 15.12 7.59 30.71
N ARG A 56 16.19 6.83 30.95
CA ARG A 56 16.17 5.59 31.74
C ARG A 56 15.64 5.84 33.15
N THR A 57 16.19 6.84 33.84
CA THR A 57 15.79 7.18 35.21
C THR A 57 14.31 7.56 35.29
N ILE A 58 13.81 8.34 34.33
CA ILE A 58 12.39 8.76 34.30
C ILE A 58 11.48 7.55 34.11
N VAL A 59 11.84 6.63 33.20
CA VAL A 59 11.06 5.42 32.94
C VAL A 59 11.12 4.46 34.14
N ASP A 60 12.30 4.19 34.70
CA ASP A 60 12.48 3.31 35.86
C ASP A 60 11.71 3.81 37.09
N GLN A 61 11.62 5.14 37.27
CA GLN A 61 10.89 5.76 38.37
C GLN A 61 9.41 5.99 38.06
N ASN A 62 8.90 5.57 36.89
CA ASN A 62 7.53 5.78 36.44
C ASN A 62 7.09 7.26 36.47
N MET A 63 8.01 8.19 36.18
CA MET A 63 7.77 9.64 36.22
C MET A 63 7.31 10.23 34.88
N GLN A 64 6.95 9.39 33.91
CA GLN A 64 6.66 9.80 32.53
C GLN A 64 5.52 10.82 32.44
N GLU A 65 4.49 10.69 33.29
CA GLU A 65 3.34 11.60 33.32
C GLU A 65 3.74 13.07 33.57
N GLN A 66 4.85 13.32 34.28
CA GLN A 66 5.34 14.67 34.55
C GLN A 66 5.82 15.39 33.28
N TYR A 67 6.18 14.62 32.25
CA TYR A 67 6.71 15.12 30.98
C TYR A 67 5.69 15.08 29.85
N ALA A 68 4.43 14.75 30.13
CA ALA A 68 3.36 14.70 29.12
C ALA A 68 3.10 16.05 28.42
N GLY A 69 3.52 17.17 29.02
CA GLY A 69 3.41 18.50 28.44
C GLY A 69 4.50 18.84 27.42
N ASP A 70 5.57 18.05 27.36
CA ASP A 70 6.66 18.20 26.39
C ASP A 70 6.54 17.11 25.32
N ALA A 71 6.24 17.52 24.09
CA ALA A 71 6.00 16.58 22.99
C ALA A 71 7.25 15.77 22.62
N VAL A 72 8.44 16.36 22.71
CA VAL A 72 9.70 15.70 22.35
C VAL A 72 10.07 14.70 23.43
N VAL A 73 10.03 15.12 24.70
CA VAL A 73 10.38 14.26 25.82
C VAL A 73 9.36 13.14 26.02
N SER A 74 8.06 13.41 25.89
CA SER A 74 7.04 12.34 25.98
C SER A 74 7.16 11.31 24.85
N ALA A 75 7.45 11.74 23.62
CA ALA A 75 7.71 10.84 22.51
C ALA A 75 8.98 10.00 22.75
N ALA A 76 10.04 10.61 23.29
CA ALA A 76 11.27 9.93 23.67
C ALA A 76 11.03 8.83 24.71
N LEU A 77 10.34 9.16 25.80
CA LEU A 77 10.01 8.23 26.88
C LEU A 77 9.14 7.07 26.37
N THR A 78 8.16 7.37 25.50
CA THR A 78 7.32 6.36 24.87
C THR A 78 8.14 5.43 23.98
N SER A 79 9.01 6.01 23.13
CA SER A 79 9.88 5.24 22.24
C SER A 79 10.81 4.32 23.03
N TRP A 80 11.39 4.81 24.13
CA TRP A 80 12.25 4.01 25.00
C TRP A 80 11.46 2.87 25.66
N THR A 81 10.31 3.16 26.26
CA THR A 81 9.48 2.14 26.92
C THR A 81 9.03 1.05 25.96
N SER A 82 8.57 1.41 24.76
CA SER A 82 8.18 0.43 23.75
C SER A 82 9.37 -0.41 23.30
N ALA A 83 10.55 0.20 23.14
CA ALA A 83 11.75 -0.53 22.73
C ALA A 83 12.25 -1.51 23.81
N MET A 84 12.02 -1.24 25.11
CA MET A 84 12.42 -2.16 26.18
C MET A 84 11.72 -3.52 26.11
N GLU A 85 10.53 -3.62 25.49
CA GLU A 85 9.86 -4.91 25.29
C GLU A 85 10.67 -5.86 24.39
N ASP A 86 11.43 -5.31 23.44
CA ASP A 86 12.24 -6.09 22.51
C ASP A 86 13.73 -6.11 22.90
N ILE A 87 14.27 -5.04 23.48
CA ILE A 87 15.68 -4.95 23.89
C ILE A 87 15.95 -5.87 25.09
N GLY A 88 14.95 -6.05 25.96
CA GLY A 88 15.11 -6.67 27.27
C GLY A 88 15.80 -5.73 28.25
N GLU A 89 16.68 -6.26 29.09
CA GLU A 89 17.42 -5.44 30.06
C GLU A 89 18.60 -4.73 29.37
N PHE A 90 18.72 -3.43 29.61
CA PHE A 90 19.88 -2.64 29.19
C PHE A 90 21.15 -3.15 29.90
N LYS A 91 22.22 -3.42 29.12
CA LYS A 91 23.53 -3.81 29.66
C LYS A 91 24.53 -2.67 29.67
N SER A 92 24.83 -2.12 28.50
CA SER A 92 25.88 -1.11 28.33
C SER A 92 25.74 -0.33 27.03
N ILE A 93 26.37 0.84 26.99
CA ILE A 93 26.64 1.57 25.76
C ILE A 93 27.87 0.95 25.11
N THR A 94 27.79 0.63 23.82
CA THR A 94 28.88 -0.01 23.08
C THR A 94 29.68 0.97 22.26
N ASP A 95 29.03 1.99 21.70
CA ASP A 95 29.66 2.97 20.82
C ASP A 95 28.79 4.22 20.65
N HIS A 96 29.38 5.26 20.09
CA HIS A 96 28.71 6.50 19.71
C HIS A 96 29.08 6.88 18.28
N GLU A 97 28.12 7.42 17.54
CA GLU A 97 28.36 8.05 16.25
C GLU A 97 27.75 9.45 16.26
N VAL A 98 28.57 10.46 16.03
CA VAL A 98 28.14 11.85 15.96
C VAL A 98 28.18 12.32 14.51
N ILE A 99 27.02 12.69 14.00
CA ILE A 99 26.85 13.21 12.64
C ILE A 99 26.45 14.67 12.78
N THR A 100 27.20 15.58 12.15
CA THR A 100 26.93 17.02 12.18
C THR A 100 26.85 17.53 10.75
N ASP A 101 25.85 18.35 10.47
CA ASP A 101 25.69 19.04 9.20
C ASP A 101 25.18 20.48 9.41
N LYS A 102 24.69 21.10 8.34
CA LYS A 102 24.15 22.47 8.35
C LYS A 102 22.74 22.58 8.95
N ASP A 103 22.00 21.47 8.98
CA ASP A 103 20.62 21.39 9.41
C ASP A 103 20.53 20.97 10.88
N GLY A 104 21.60 20.41 11.44
CA GLY A 104 21.69 20.09 12.87
C GLY A 104 22.76 19.05 13.20
N ALA A 105 22.53 18.35 14.32
CA ALA A 105 23.37 17.24 14.76
C ALA A 105 22.51 16.02 15.11
N THR A 106 22.97 14.85 14.68
CA THR A 106 22.42 13.54 15.03
C THR A 106 23.45 12.81 15.86
N ILE A 107 23.07 12.38 17.06
CA ILE A 107 23.94 11.61 17.95
C ILE A 107 23.32 10.23 18.14
N ASN A 108 24.00 9.21 17.62
CA ASN A 108 23.61 7.81 17.74
C ASN A 108 24.35 7.19 18.92
N VAL A 109 23.60 6.72 19.91
CA VAL A 109 24.13 5.94 21.04
C VAL A 109 23.78 4.47 20.80
N MET A 110 24.79 3.65 20.56
CA MET A 110 24.60 2.21 20.34
C MET A 110 24.58 1.51 21.69
N ILE A 111 23.50 0.77 21.95
CA ILE A 111 23.28 0.09 23.24
C ILE A 111 23.14 -1.42 23.05
N GLU A 112 23.65 -2.16 24.03
CA GLU A 112 23.49 -3.61 24.13
C GLU A 112 22.37 -3.94 25.12
N GLY A 113 21.41 -4.75 24.67
CA GLY A 113 20.37 -5.34 25.50
C GLY A 113 20.63 -6.83 25.80
N THR A 114 19.74 -7.46 26.57
CA THR A 114 19.76 -8.92 26.75
C THR A 114 19.29 -9.67 25.52
N ASP A 115 18.26 -9.14 24.84
CA ASP A 115 17.59 -9.80 23.73
C ASP A 115 17.98 -9.18 22.38
N HIS A 116 17.91 -7.86 22.28
CA HIS A 116 18.30 -7.12 21.08
C HIS A 116 19.16 -5.90 21.40
N ASN A 117 20.03 -5.52 20.47
CA ASN A 117 20.73 -4.24 20.51
C ASN A 117 19.81 -3.14 19.98
N ALA A 118 20.11 -1.89 20.30
CA ALA A 118 19.39 -0.76 19.75
C ALA A 118 20.30 0.45 19.52
N VAL A 119 19.80 1.40 18.73
CA VAL A 119 20.44 2.70 18.53
C VAL A 119 19.48 3.76 19.04
N VAL A 120 19.91 4.51 20.05
CA VAL A 120 19.21 5.70 20.51
C VAL A 120 19.69 6.87 19.67
N GLU A 121 18.82 7.39 18.83
CA GLU A 121 19.07 8.50 17.93
C GLU A 121 18.56 9.79 18.57
N ILE A 122 19.46 10.74 18.84
CA ILE A 122 19.17 12.05 19.40
C ILE A 122 19.34 13.08 18.30
N LEU A 123 18.29 13.86 18.04
CA LEU A 123 18.23 14.86 16.99
C LEU A 123 18.25 16.27 17.58
N LEU A 124 19.20 17.06 17.12
CA LEU A 124 19.37 18.47 17.43
C LEU A 124 19.22 19.26 16.13
N ASP A 125 18.50 20.37 16.14
CA ASP A 125 18.44 21.27 14.98
C ASP A 125 19.69 22.15 14.85
N SER A 126 19.69 23.05 13.87
CA SER A 126 20.79 24.01 13.62
C SER A 126 21.03 24.98 14.79
N GLU A 127 20.07 25.15 15.70
CA GLU A 127 20.22 25.97 16.91
C GLU A 127 20.64 25.14 18.14
N LEU A 128 20.93 23.85 17.93
CA LEU A 128 21.25 22.87 18.97
C LEU A 128 20.09 22.62 19.94
N THR A 129 18.87 22.82 19.47
CA THR A 129 17.65 22.51 20.22
C THR A 129 17.29 21.05 19.99
N LEU A 130 16.95 20.35 21.08
CA LEU A 130 16.48 18.96 21.02
C LEU A 130 15.15 18.89 20.26
N THR A 131 15.14 18.18 19.13
CA THR A 131 13.95 18.01 18.27
C THR A 131 13.38 16.60 18.31
N GLY A 132 14.16 15.61 18.72
CA GLY A 132 13.71 14.22 18.77
C GLY A 132 14.69 13.32 19.50
N ILE A 133 14.13 12.29 20.15
CA ILE A 133 14.89 11.14 20.62
C ILE A 133 14.09 9.90 20.22
N THR A 134 14.72 8.98 19.50
CA THR A 134 14.09 7.74 19.05
C THR A 134 14.96 6.56 19.42
N THR A 135 14.37 5.46 19.89
CA THR A 135 15.09 4.21 20.14
C THR A 135 14.76 3.19 19.06
N ASN A 136 15.76 2.86 18.25
CA ASN A 136 15.64 1.96 17.11
C ASN A 136 16.19 0.57 17.46
N VAL A 137 15.33 -0.42 17.64
CA VAL A 137 15.72 -1.80 17.94
C VAL A 137 16.31 -2.46 16.69
N GLN A 138 17.46 -3.11 16.85
CA GLN A 138 18.13 -3.85 15.80
C GLN A 138 17.71 -5.32 15.84
N TYR A 139 16.92 -5.73 14.85
CA TYR A 139 16.58 -7.13 14.61
C TYR A 139 17.52 -7.75 13.60
N SER A 140 17.77 -9.05 13.73
CA SER A 140 18.54 -9.79 12.75
C SER A 140 17.80 -9.87 11.40
N PHE A 141 18.55 -10.08 10.33
CA PHE A 141 17.95 -10.30 9.01
C PHE A 141 16.96 -11.47 9.01
N GLY A 142 17.24 -12.53 9.78
CA GLY A 142 16.35 -13.68 9.91
C GLY A 142 15.00 -13.33 10.51
N GLU A 143 14.98 -12.55 11.59
CA GLU A 143 13.75 -12.12 12.27
C GLU A 143 12.95 -11.14 11.41
N LEU A 144 13.62 -10.20 10.73
CA LEU A 144 12.97 -9.31 9.78
C LEU A 144 12.35 -10.08 8.62
N MET A 145 13.06 -11.08 8.09
CA MET A 145 12.53 -11.96 7.04
C MET A 145 11.37 -12.82 7.53
N GLU A 146 11.42 -13.34 8.75
CA GLU A 146 10.32 -14.11 9.32
C GLU A 146 9.09 -13.25 9.53
N LYS A 147 9.24 -12.07 10.16
CA LYS A 147 8.15 -11.09 10.33
C LYS A 147 7.57 -10.68 8.97
N ALA A 148 8.41 -10.40 7.98
CA ALA A 148 7.97 -10.06 6.63
C ALA A 148 7.27 -11.23 5.92
N ALA A 149 7.78 -12.45 6.07
CA ALA A 149 7.18 -13.66 5.48
C ALA A 149 5.82 -13.96 6.09
N LEU A 150 5.67 -13.83 7.42
CA LEU A 150 4.39 -13.99 8.11
C LEU A 150 3.35 -12.99 7.59
N ASN A 151 3.74 -11.72 7.45
CA ASN A 151 2.86 -10.70 6.85
C ASN A 151 2.55 -10.98 5.37
N THR A 152 3.50 -11.54 4.63
CA THR A 152 3.28 -11.94 3.23
C THR A 152 2.29 -13.10 3.11
N ILE A 153 2.39 -14.11 3.99
CA ILE A 153 1.46 -15.23 4.03
C ILE A 153 0.08 -14.75 4.49
N LEU A 154 0.02 -13.91 5.52
CA LEU A 154 -1.25 -13.40 6.05
C LEU A 154 -1.95 -12.45 5.08
N GLY A 155 -1.19 -11.57 4.42
CA GLY A 155 -1.72 -10.61 3.44
C GLY A 155 -1.97 -11.24 2.07
N MET A 156 -0.91 -11.68 1.39
CA MET A 156 -0.98 -12.18 0.01
C MET A 156 -1.41 -13.66 -0.06
N GLY A 157 -0.98 -14.48 0.90
CA GLY A 157 -1.28 -15.91 0.92
C GLY A 157 -2.78 -16.20 1.12
N THR A 158 -3.45 -15.46 2.01
CA THR A 158 -4.89 -15.62 2.25
C THR A 158 -5.72 -15.30 1.02
N VAL A 159 -5.39 -14.23 0.29
CA VAL A 159 -6.02 -13.89 -0.99
C VAL A 159 -5.86 -15.03 -2.00
N PHE A 160 -4.66 -15.61 -2.11
CA PHE A 160 -4.42 -16.78 -2.98
C PHE A 160 -5.28 -17.99 -2.60
N VAL A 161 -5.39 -18.32 -1.31
CA VAL A 161 -6.21 -19.45 -0.83
C VAL A 161 -7.69 -19.22 -1.14
N VAL A 162 -8.21 -18.01 -0.89
CA VAL A 162 -9.61 -17.67 -1.17
C VAL A 162 -9.93 -17.78 -2.66
N LEU A 163 -9.03 -17.30 -3.54
CA LEU A 163 -9.22 -17.42 -4.98
C LEU A 163 -9.23 -18.88 -5.45
N ILE A 164 -8.37 -19.74 -4.87
CA ILE A 164 -8.38 -21.17 -5.16
C ILE A 164 -9.70 -21.81 -4.73
N LEU A 165 -10.21 -21.49 -3.54
CA LEU A 165 -11.49 -22.00 -3.05
C LEU A 165 -12.66 -21.57 -3.94
N ILE A 166 -12.73 -20.30 -4.33
CA ILE A 166 -13.77 -19.79 -5.24
C ILE A 166 -13.68 -20.52 -6.60
N SER A 167 -12.48 -20.71 -7.14
CA SER A 167 -12.28 -21.46 -8.38
C SER A 167 -12.77 -22.90 -8.28
N LEU A 168 -12.55 -23.57 -7.14
CA LEU A 168 -13.03 -24.94 -6.92
C LEU A 168 -14.55 -24.98 -6.77
N LEU A 169 -15.17 -24.03 -6.07
CA LEU A 169 -16.63 -23.96 -5.94
C LEU A 169 -17.31 -23.75 -7.30
N ILE A 170 -16.80 -22.85 -8.13
CA ILE A 170 -17.30 -22.64 -9.51
C ILE A 170 -17.14 -23.91 -10.34
N SER A 171 -16.02 -24.62 -10.20
CA SER A 171 -15.81 -25.92 -10.85
C SER A 171 -16.83 -26.96 -10.40
N CYS A 172 -17.16 -27.02 -9.10
CA CYS A 172 -18.18 -27.92 -8.55
C CYS A 172 -19.59 -27.62 -9.08
N PHE A 173 -19.94 -26.36 -9.36
CA PHE A 173 -21.22 -25.99 -9.97
C PHE A 173 -21.42 -26.60 -11.37
N VAL A 174 -20.35 -26.91 -12.11
CA VAL A 174 -20.42 -27.63 -13.40
C VAL A 174 -20.88 -29.09 -13.23
N PHE A 175 -20.70 -29.68 -12.04
CA PHE A 175 -21.13 -31.05 -11.76
C PHE A 175 -22.59 -31.16 -11.32
N ILE A 176 -23.22 -30.06 -10.90
CA ILE A 176 -24.65 -30.03 -10.56
C ILE A 176 -25.56 -30.49 -11.71
N PRO A 177 -25.43 -30.02 -12.97
CA PRO A 177 -26.28 -30.50 -14.07
C PRO A 177 -26.06 -32.00 -14.37
N LYS A 178 -24.87 -32.55 -14.12
CA LYS A 178 -24.57 -33.98 -14.30
C LYS A 178 -25.19 -34.84 -13.20
N ILE A 179 -25.23 -34.35 -11.96
CA ILE A 179 -25.89 -35.04 -10.85
C ILE A 179 -27.42 -34.93 -11.00
N GLN A 180 -27.94 -33.81 -11.49
CA GLN A 180 -29.37 -33.63 -11.78
C GLN A 180 -29.84 -34.59 -12.89
N ALA A 181 -29.06 -34.77 -13.96
CA ALA A 181 -29.35 -35.76 -15.00
C ALA A 181 -29.26 -37.22 -14.54
N ALA A 182 -28.44 -37.52 -13.51
CA ALA A 182 -28.33 -38.85 -12.92
C ALA A 182 -29.44 -39.15 -11.90
N PHE A 183 -30.06 -38.12 -11.29
CA PHE A 183 -31.16 -38.27 -10.32
C PHE A 183 -32.56 -38.07 -10.94
N SER A 184 -32.68 -37.39 -12.08
CA SER A 184 -33.90 -37.41 -12.90
C SER A 184 -33.93 -38.69 -13.73
N GLY A 185 -34.45 -39.76 -13.13
CA GLY A 185 -34.77 -40.98 -13.86
C GLY A 185 -35.63 -40.67 -15.09
N LYS A 186 -35.32 -41.35 -16.19
CA LYS A 186 -36.04 -41.30 -17.46
C LYS A 186 -37.55 -41.24 -17.24
N LYS A 187 -38.20 -40.26 -17.86
CA LYS A 187 -39.57 -40.41 -18.34
C LYS A 187 -39.57 -40.02 -19.80
N ASP A 188 -39.24 -41.01 -20.64
CA ASP A 188 -39.66 -41.01 -22.03
C ASP A 188 -41.16 -41.30 -22.02
N GLU A 189 -41.97 -40.35 -22.46
CA GLU A 189 -43.21 -40.64 -23.16
C GLU A 189 -43.16 -39.89 -24.47
N ASP A 190 -42.76 -40.65 -25.50
CA ASP A 190 -42.97 -40.33 -26.89
C ASP A 190 -44.47 -40.47 -27.19
N THR A 191 -45.06 -39.45 -27.82
CA THR A 191 -46.32 -39.55 -28.54
C THR A 191 -46.22 -38.67 -29.78
N ALA A 192 -45.89 -39.31 -30.90
CA ALA A 192 -46.17 -38.87 -32.27
C ALA A 192 -47.66 -38.56 -32.44
N GLU A 193 -48.21 -37.66 -33.28
CA GLU A 193 -47.84 -36.83 -34.45
C GLU A 193 -49.06 -35.86 -34.65
N PRO A 194 -49.24 -34.98 -35.68
CA PRO A 194 -48.43 -34.70 -36.88
C PRO A 194 -48.16 -33.20 -37.21
N GLU A 195 -47.14 -33.04 -38.05
CA GLU A 195 -46.92 -32.09 -39.15
C GLU A 195 -47.81 -30.83 -39.31
N ALA A 196 -47.17 -29.65 -39.32
CA ALA A 196 -47.43 -28.60 -40.30
C ALA A 196 -46.24 -27.63 -40.37
N ALA A 197 -45.47 -27.72 -41.45
CA ALA A 197 -44.54 -26.67 -41.86
C ALA A 197 -45.33 -25.45 -42.40
N VAL A 198 -44.60 -24.33 -42.46
CA VAL A 198 -44.90 -23.05 -43.13
C VAL A 198 -45.59 -21.97 -42.28
N ALA A 199 -44.79 -21.06 -41.73
CA ALA A 199 -44.72 -19.65 -42.15
C ALA A 199 -43.96 -18.82 -41.11
N ALA A 200 -42.92 -18.12 -41.55
CA ALA A 200 -42.22 -17.11 -40.74
C ALA A 200 -43.15 -15.93 -40.41
N PRO A 201 -43.07 -15.33 -39.21
CA PRO A 201 -43.44 -13.95 -39.03
C PRO A 201 -42.18 -13.07 -38.97
N VAL A 202 -42.10 -12.25 -40.00
CA VAL A 202 -41.44 -10.95 -40.03
C VAL A 202 -41.61 -10.16 -38.73
N SER A 203 -40.49 -9.58 -38.31
CA SER A 203 -40.33 -8.25 -37.71
C SER A 203 -41.61 -7.51 -37.34
N THR A 204 -41.82 -7.30 -36.04
CA THR A 204 -42.42 -6.06 -35.56
C THR A 204 -41.62 -5.59 -34.36
N ALA A 205 -40.94 -4.46 -34.55
CA ALA A 205 -40.20 -3.77 -33.51
C ALA A 205 -41.17 -3.40 -32.37
N ALA A 206 -41.01 -4.02 -31.22
CA ALA A 206 -41.44 -3.41 -29.98
C ALA A 206 -40.49 -2.25 -29.71
N ALA A 207 -41.01 -1.04 -29.86
CA ALA A 207 -40.34 0.17 -29.42
C ALA A 207 -40.02 0.01 -27.93
N VAL A 208 -38.73 -0.19 -27.62
CA VAL A 208 -38.21 0.07 -26.28
C VAL A 208 -38.24 1.59 -26.14
N THR A 209 -39.31 2.10 -25.56
CA THR A 209 -39.20 3.31 -24.73
C THR A 209 -38.24 2.94 -23.62
N GLU A 210 -36.96 3.32 -23.78
CA GLU A 210 -36.03 3.28 -22.66
C GLU A 210 -36.59 4.19 -21.57
N ASP A 211 -36.84 3.59 -20.42
CA ASP A 211 -37.14 4.33 -19.21
C ASP A 211 -35.83 4.98 -18.76
N LEU A 212 -35.66 6.26 -19.10
CA LEU A 212 -34.51 7.06 -18.68
C LEU A 212 -34.60 7.45 -17.18
N THR A 213 -35.47 6.80 -16.41
CA THR A 213 -35.66 7.05 -14.97
C THR A 213 -34.42 6.80 -14.12
N ASP A 214 -33.51 5.95 -14.58
CA ASP A 214 -32.35 5.56 -13.79
C ASP A 214 -31.15 6.52 -13.93
N ASP A 215 -31.11 7.41 -14.93
CA ASP A 215 -29.95 8.27 -15.23
C ASP A 215 -30.22 9.79 -15.06
N TYR A 216 -31.34 10.19 -14.44
CA TYR A 216 -31.69 11.61 -14.29
C TYR A 216 -30.63 12.42 -13.50
N GLU A 217 -29.98 11.80 -12.51
CA GLU A 217 -28.89 12.44 -11.77
C GLU A 217 -27.66 12.70 -12.65
N LEU A 218 -27.28 11.74 -13.50
CA LEU A 218 -26.16 11.88 -14.43
C LEU A 218 -26.47 12.93 -15.50
N VAL A 219 -27.70 12.93 -16.03
CA VAL A 219 -28.18 13.93 -16.98
C VAL A 219 -28.15 15.33 -16.36
N ALA A 220 -28.58 15.49 -15.10
CA ALA A 220 -28.58 16.78 -14.41
C ALA A 220 -27.17 17.33 -14.17
N VAL A 221 -26.22 16.51 -13.73
CA VAL A 221 -24.83 16.94 -13.50
C VAL A 221 -24.15 17.33 -14.81
N ILE A 222 -24.34 16.53 -15.87
CA ILE A 222 -23.76 16.83 -17.19
C ILE A 222 -24.38 18.13 -17.74
N ALA A 223 -25.70 18.31 -17.59
CA ALA A 223 -26.36 19.52 -18.04
C ALA A 223 -25.89 20.77 -17.28
N ALA A 224 -25.80 20.70 -15.95
CA ALA A 224 -25.29 21.80 -15.14
C ALA A 224 -23.84 22.16 -15.49
N ALA A 225 -22.98 21.16 -15.74
CA ALA A 225 -21.59 21.39 -16.12
C ALA A 225 -21.46 22.08 -17.48
N ILE A 226 -22.27 21.69 -18.48
CA ILE A 226 -22.27 22.32 -19.80
C ILE A 226 -22.81 23.75 -19.72
N ALA A 227 -23.92 23.97 -19.00
CA ALA A 227 -24.47 25.31 -18.81
C ALA A 227 -23.47 26.25 -18.12
N ALA A 228 -22.78 25.78 -17.07
CA ALA A 228 -21.72 26.54 -16.41
C ALA A 228 -20.52 26.83 -17.34
N SER A 229 -20.12 25.86 -18.17
CA SER A 229 -19.05 26.00 -19.16
C SER A 229 -19.38 27.03 -20.25
N GLU A 230 -20.63 27.05 -20.72
CA GLU A 230 -21.10 27.96 -21.77
C GLU A 230 -21.57 29.31 -21.22
N GLY A 231 -21.50 29.51 -19.90
CA GLY A 231 -21.96 30.74 -19.22
C GLY A 231 -23.47 30.95 -19.27
N ALA A 232 -24.24 29.89 -19.53
CA ALA A 232 -25.70 29.93 -19.59
C ALA A 232 -26.31 29.67 -18.21
N ALA A 233 -27.32 30.46 -17.84
CA ALA A 233 -28.02 30.31 -16.56
C ALA A 233 -29.12 29.22 -16.58
N SER A 234 -29.40 28.63 -17.74
CA SER A 234 -30.42 27.58 -17.91
C SER A 234 -29.91 26.45 -18.81
N THR A 235 -30.46 25.25 -18.61
CA THR A 235 -30.16 24.03 -19.37
C THR A 235 -31.05 23.85 -20.60
N ASP A 236 -31.93 24.81 -20.93
CA ASP A 236 -32.91 24.70 -22.02
C ASP A 236 -32.30 24.74 -23.44
N GLY A 237 -31.01 25.06 -23.57
CA GLY A 237 -30.33 25.18 -24.87
C GLY A 237 -29.85 23.86 -25.48
N PHE A 238 -29.87 22.75 -24.73
CA PHE A 238 -29.32 21.47 -25.17
C PHE A 238 -30.00 20.29 -24.46
N VAL A 239 -29.88 19.09 -25.04
CA VAL A 239 -30.46 17.86 -24.49
C VAL A 239 -29.38 16.80 -24.33
N VAL A 240 -29.24 16.28 -23.11
CA VAL A 240 -28.33 15.17 -22.81
C VAL A 240 -29.11 13.87 -22.90
N ARG A 241 -28.64 12.93 -23.72
CA ARG A 241 -29.21 11.59 -23.85
C ARG A 241 -28.10 10.55 -23.99
N SER A 242 -28.34 9.34 -23.51
CA SER A 242 -27.44 8.23 -23.75
C SER A 242 -27.46 7.85 -25.24
N ILE A 243 -26.29 7.61 -25.82
CA ILE A 243 -26.17 7.07 -27.19
C ILE A 243 -25.30 5.83 -27.12
N ARG A 244 -25.89 4.67 -27.38
CA ARG A 244 -25.13 3.42 -27.52
C ARG A 244 -24.67 3.25 -28.96
N ARG A 245 -23.38 2.99 -29.14
CA ARG A 245 -22.81 2.67 -30.45
C ARG A 245 -23.40 1.33 -30.93
N ALA A 246 -24.12 1.36 -32.05
CA ALA A 246 -24.53 0.13 -32.73
C ALA A 246 -23.28 -0.63 -33.19
N ASN A 247 -23.14 -1.90 -32.76
CA ASN A 247 -22.04 -2.77 -33.18
C ASN A 247 -22.26 -3.22 -34.63
N THR A 248 -21.97 -2.34 -35.60
CA THR A 248 -21.95 -2.69 -37.02
C THR A 248 -20.54 -2.43 -37.57
N SER A 249 -19.84 -3.53 -37.85
CA SER A 249 -18.47 -3.56 -38.39
C SER A 249 -18.37 -3.19 -39.88
N LYS A 250 -19.41 -2.59 -40.48
CA LYS A 250 -19.55 -2.45 -41.95
C LYS A 250 -19.51 -1.02 -42.50
N TRP A 251 -19.04 -0.03 -41.74
CA TRP A 251 -19.00 1.37 -42.24
C TRP A 251 -17.73 1.73 -43.03
N LYS A 252 -16.76 0.81 -43.17
CA LYS A 252 -15.59 0.99 -44.05
C LYS A 252 -15.63 0.03 -45.23
N ALA A 253 -16.52 0.31 -46.18
CA ALA A 253 -16.40 -0.15 -47.56
C ALA A 253 -17.05 0.93 -48.44
N ASN A 254 -16.33 1.34 -49.49
CA ASN A 254 -16.63 2.46 -50.39
C ASN A 254 -16.08 3.83 -49.95
N TYR A 255 -14.77 4.01 -50.10
CA TYR A 255 -14.21 5.02 -51.00
C TYR A 255 -12.91 4.47 -51.62
#